data_AF-A0A3D3H8D0-F1
#
_entry.id   AF-A0A3D3H8D0-F1
#
_cell.length_a   1.000
_cell.length_b   1.000
_cell.length_c   1.000
_cell.angle_alpha   90.00
_cell.angle_beta   90.00
_cell.angle_gamma   90.00
#
_symmetry.space_group_name_H-M   'P 1'
#
loop_
_entity.id
_entity.type
_entity.pdbx_description
1 polymer ?
#
loop_
_entity_poly.entity_id
_entity_poly.type
_entity_poly.pdbx_seq_one_letter_code
_entity_poly.pdbx_strand_id
1 'polypeptide(L)'
;MTTLRLAIVGAGPAGIYAADILLKAERAFDVSIDLFEQLPAPYGLVRYGVAPDHPRIKGVITALREVLDRGDIRIFGNVEFGRDITLDDLKRHYNAVIFATGAVRDATLDIPGIDAEGSYGAADFVSWFDGHPDVPRTWPLTAQSVAVVGNGNVALDITRILAKHADDLLPTEIPANVYEGLKASPVTDVHVFGRRGPAQVKFTPLELRELG
;
A
#
# COMPACT_ATOMS: atom_id res chain seq x y z
N MET A 1 19.88 20.30 26.78
CA MET A 1 20.43 19.38 25.77
C MET A 1 20.04 19.91 24.40
N THR A 2 20.87 19.76 23.37
CA THR A 2 20.49 20.14 22.00
C THR A 2 19.49 19.14 21.46
N THR A 3 18.48 19.60 20.73
CA THR A 3 17.48 18.74 20.09
C THR A 3 17.70 18.73 18.59
N LEU A 4 17.90 17.56 18.02
CA LEU A 4 17.93 17.35 16.57
C LEU A 4 16.48 17.19 16.08
N ARG A 5 16.07 18.04 15.15
CA ARG A 5 14.75 18.01 14.52
C ARG A 5 14.83 17.23 13.23
N LEU A 6 14.02 16.18 13.10
CA LEU A 6 13.98 15.29 11.95
C LEU A 6 12.60 15.34 11.29
N ALA A 7 12.57 15.60 9.98
CA ALA A 7 11.38 15.40 9.16
C ALA A 7 11.44 14.03 8.47
N ILE A 8 10.31 13.32 8.44
CA ILE A 8 10.16 12.08 7.69
C ILE A 8 8.98 12.27 6.74
N VAL A 9 9.22 12.15 5.43
CA VAL A 9 8.19 12.26 4.39
C VAL A 9 7.68 10.86 4.05
N GLY A 10 6.46 10.55 4.47
CA GLY A 10 5.79 9.26 4.37
C GLY A 10 5.59 8.61 5.74
N ALA A 11 4.34 8.29 6.09
CA ALA A 11 3.97 7.61 7.33
C ALA A 11 3.61 6.12 7.09
N GLY A 12 4.22 5.49 6.08
CA GLY A 12 4.23 4.04 5.91
C GLY A 12 5.18 3.34 6.88
N PRO A 13 5.32 2.00 6.79
CA PRO A 13 6.18 1.23 7.68
C PRO A 13 7.63 1.73 7.73
N ALA A 14 8.20 2.07 6.58
CA ALA A 14 9.57 2.58 6.51
C ALA A 14 9.76 3.87 7.33
N GLY A 15 8.82 4.81 7.26
CA GLY A 15 8.90 6.07 8.00
C GLY A 15 8.68 5.88 9.49
N ILE A 16 7.68 5.08 9.88
CA ILE A 16 7.36 4.80 11.28
C ILE A 16 8.48 3.99 11.95
N TYR A 17 9.01 2.96 11.29
CA TYR A 17 10.13 2.19 11.85
C TYR A 17 11.42 3.02 11.91
N ALA A 18 11.70 3.87 10.92
CA ALA A 18 12.83 4.79 11.01
C ALA A 18 12.70 5.72 12.23
N ALA A 19 11.50 6.26 12.47
CA ALA A 19 11.22 7.06 13.66
C ALA A 19 11.45 6.27 14.96
N ASP A 20 10.92 5.06 15.05
CA ASP A 20 11.04 4.20 16.23
C ASP A 20 12.49 3.83 16.55
N ILE A 21 13.25 3.39 15.53
CA ILE A 21 14.66 3.03 15.67
C ILE A 21 15.46 4.26 16.12
N LEU A 22 15.22 5.42 15.52
CA LEU A 22 15.89 6.64 15.91
C LEU A 22 15.50 7.04 17.34
N LEU A 23 14.24 6.91 17.76
CA LEU A 23 13.82 7.26 19.12
C LEU A 23 14.45 6.37 20.19
N LYS A 24 14.65 5.09 19.89
CA LYS A 24 15.27 4.10 20.79
C LYS A 24 16.80 4.11 20.80
N ALA A 25 17.45 4.74 19.82
CA ALA A 25 18.90 4.77 19.74
C ALA A 25 19.52 5.54 20.91
N GLU A 26 20.57 4.97 21.53
CA GLU A 26 21.39 5.66 22.53
C GLU A 26 22.15 6.82 21.88
N ARG A 27 22.06 8.02 22.49
CA ARG A 27 22.65 9.25 21.96
C ARG A 27 22.83 10.31 23.03
N ALA A 28 23.70 11.27 22.74
CA ALA A 28 24.01 12.40 23.62
C ALA A 28 23.09 13.62 23.44
N PHE A 29 22.08 13.55 22.56
CA PHE A 29 21.16 14.64 22.22
C PHE A 29 19.72 14.15 22.10
N ASP A 30 18.75 15.04 22.23
CA ASP A 30 17.34 14.69 22.07
C ASP A 30 16.94 14.69 20.59
N VAL A 31 15.91 13.94 20.21
CA VAL A 31 15.37 13.98 18.84
C VAL A 31 13.88 14.27 18.88
N SER A 32 13.46 15.21 18.04
CA SER A 32 12.06 15.53 17.77
C SER A 32 11.74 15.14 16.33
N ILE A 33 10.71 14.31 16.15
CA ILE A 33 10.34 13.72 14.87
C ILE A 33 8.96 14.19 14.43
N ASP A 34 8.89 14.68 13.19
CA ASP A 34 7.65 14.98 12.49
C ASP A 34 7.51 14.07 11.26
N LEU A 35 6.43 13.31 11.18
CA LEU A 35 6.03 12.57 9.98
C LEU A 35 5.06 13.43 9.17
N PHE A 36 5.33 13.57 7.87
CA PHE A 36 4.46 14.20 6.90
C PHE A 36 3.87 13.13 6.00
N GLU A 37 2.54 13.02 5.96
CA GLU A 37 1.82 12.03 5.18
C GLU A 37 0.87 12.72 4.21
N GLN A 38 0.90 12.32 2.95
CA GLN A 38 0.05 12.92 1.92
C GLN A 38 -1.42 12.58 2.15
N LEU A 39 -1.70 11.39 2.71
CA LEU A 39 -3.06 10.92 2.97
C LEU A 39 -3.56 11.33 4.38
N PRO A 40 -4.88 11.28 4.64
CA PRO A 40 -5.41 11.55 5.97
C PRO A 40 -5.02 10.49 7.01
N ALA A 41 -4.86 9.23 6.57
CA ALA A 41 -4.54 8.11 7.44
C ALA A 41 -3.11 7.59 7.16
N PRO A 42 -2.34 7.25 8.21
CA PRO A 42 -0.98 6.71 8.06
C PRO A 42 -1.01 5.24 7.61
N TYR A 43 0.16 4.58 7.68
CA TYR A 43 0.44 3.17 7.40
C TYR A 43 0.68 2.83 5.92
N GLY A 44 0.47 3.76 4.99
CA GLY A 44 0.79 3.58 3.57
C GLY A 44 0.20 2.29 3.00
N LEU A 45 1.00 1.53 2.25
CA LEU A 45 0.57 0.27 1.61
C LEU A 45 0.10 -0.82 2.58
N VAL A 46 0.40 -0.75 3.87
CA VAL A 46 -0.21 -1.70 4.82
C VAL A 46 -1.72 -1.48 4.91
N ARG A 47 -2.15 -0.23 4.82
CA ARG A 47 -3.57 0.14 4.76
C ARG A 47 -4.12 0.06 3.35
N TYR A 48 -3.38 0.60 2.39
CA TYR A 48 -3.82 0.84 1.00
C TYR A 48 -3.10 -0.05 -0.03
N GLY A 49 -2.81 -1.30 0.30
CA GLY A 49 -2.00 -2.16 -0.57
C GLY A 49 -1.99 -3.63 -0.22
N VAL A 50 -2.03 -3.96 1.08
CA VAL A 50 -2.19 -5.34 1.55
C VAL A 50 -3.64 -5.75 1.37
N ALA A 51 -3.89 -6.90 0.74
CA ALA A 51 -5.25 -7.35 0.50
C ALA A 51 -6.09 -7.50 1.79
N PRO A 52 -7.40 -7.22 1.76
CA PRO A 52 -8.27 -7.31 2.94
C PRO A 52 -8.35 -8.72 3.51
N ASP A 53 -8.10 -9.75 2.70
CA ASP A 53 -8.09 -11.15 3.11
C ASP A 53 -6.72 -11.63 3.64
N HIS A 54 -5.79 -10.70 3.89
CA HIS A 54 -4.52 -10.94 4.59
C HIS A 54 -4.48 -10.32 6.00
N PRO A 55 -5.37 -10.71 6.92
CA PRO A 55 -5.46 -10.10 8.25
C PRO A 55 -4.16 -10.27 9.06
N ARG A 56 -3.38 -11.33 8.80
CA ARG A 56 -2.08 -11.55 9.47
C ARG A 56 -1.05 -10.51 9.07
N ILE A 57 -0.96 -10.18 7.78
CA ILE A 57 -0.02 -9.17 7.27
C ILE A 57 -0.47 -7.78 7.73
N LYS A 58 -1.77 -7.48 7.65
CA LYS A 58 -2.34 -6.23 8.18
C LYS A 58 -2.18 -6.08 9.70
N GLY A 59 -1.97 -7.18 10.43
CA GLY A 59 -1.67 -7.16 11.86
C GLY A 59 -0.47 -6.28 12.25
N VAL A 60 0.44 -5.98 11.32
CA VAL A 60 1.55 -5.03 11.53
C VAL A 60 1.06 -3.62 11.89
N ILE A 61 -0.16 -3.23 11.50
CA ILE A 61 -0.77 -1.94 11.90
C ILE A 61 -0.78 -1.78 13.41
N THR A 62 -0.99 -2.86 14.18
CA THR A 62 -0.97 -2.80 15.64
C THR A 62 0.37 -2.34 16.17
N ALA A 63 1.48 -2.90 15.66
CA ALA A 63 2.83 -2.50 16.06
C ALA A 63 3.16 -1.07 15.60
N LEU A 64 2.75 -0.67 14.40
CA LEU A 64 2.93 0.70 13.91
C LEU A 64 2.16 1.70 14.77
N ARG A 65 0.92 1.35 15.16
CA ARG A 65 0.10 2.17 16.05
C ARG A 65 0.76 2.32 17.42
N GLU A 66 1.29 1.25 18.02
CA GLU A 66 1.98 1.31 19.31
C GLU A 66 3.17 2.29 19.30
N VAL A 67 3.89 2.38 18.18
CA VAL A 67 4.97 3.36 17.99
C VAL A 67 4.42 4.79 18.01
N LEU A 68 3.33 5.04 17.29
CA LEU A 68 2.73 6.38 17.18
C LEU A 68 2.03 6.81 18.49
N ASP A 69 1.37 5.88 19.17
CA ASP A 69 0.62 6.11 20.43
C ASP A 69 1.55 6.43 21.62
N ARG A 70 2.86 6.23 21.48
CA ARG A 70 3.86 6.61 22.50
C ARG A 70 3.90 8.13 22.73
N GLY A 71 3.43 8.94 21.78
CA GLY A 71 3.27 10.39 21.92
C GLY A 71 4.55 11.22 21.73
N ASP A 72 5.66 10.59 21.35
CA ASP A 72 6.94 11.25 21.06
C ASP A 72 7.19 11.50 19.57
N ILE A 73 6.21 11.14 18.73
CA ILE A 73 6.17 11.39 17.29
C ILE A 73 4.95 12.26 16.96
N ARG A 74 5.14 13.33 16.19
CA ARG A 74 4.03 14.11 15.63
C ARG A 74 3.76 13.67 14.20
N ILE A 75 2.49 13.56 13.83
CA ILE A 75 2.07 13.20 12.48
C ILE A 75 1.23 14.33 11.92
N PHE A 76 1.57 14.75 10.71
CA PHE A 76 0.87 15.73 9.91
C PHE A 76 0.36 15.02 8.65
N GLY A 77 -0.87 14.52 8.71
CA GLY A 77 -1.58 13.97 7.54
C GLY A 77 -2.11 15.08 6.63
N ASN A 78 -2.51 14.72 5.40
CA ASN A 78 -2.91 15.67 4.36
C ASN A 78 -1.83 16.71 4.01
N VAL A 79 -0.55 16.34 4.09
CA VAL A 79 0.58 17.20 3.71
C VAL A 79 1.40 16.50 2.64
N GLU A 80 1.26 16.94 1.39
CA GLU A 80 1.96 16.39 0.24
C GLU A 80 3.28 17.13 0.00
N PHE A 81 4.40 16.39 0.02
CA PHE A 81 5.70 16.92 -0.34
C PHE A 81 5.78 17.23 -1.84
N GLY A 82 6.29 18.41 -2.18
CA GLY A 82 6.33 18.95 -3.54
C GLY A 82 5.12 19.82 -3.89
N ARG A 83 4.04 19.78 -3.08
CA ARG A 83 2.86 20.64 -3.23
C ARG A 83 2.68 21.57 -2.02
N ASP A 84 2.58 21.00 -0.83
CA ASP A 84 2.25 21.72 0.40
C ASP A 84 3.51 22.11 1.19
N ILE A 85 4.56 21.28 1.10
CA ILE A 85 5.90 21.54 1.64
C ILE A 85 6.98 21.23 0.61
N THR A 86 8.07 21.99 0.62
CA THR A 86 9.23 21.76 -0.26
C THR A 86 10.47 21.34 0.53
N LEU A 87 11.49 20.87 -0.19
CA LEU A 87 12.79 20.58 0.44
C LEU A 87 13.42 21.81 1.08
N ASP A 88 13.22 23.00 0.51
CA ASP A 88 13.76 24.24 1.05
C ASP A 88 13.06 24.64 2.36
N ASP A 89 11.75 24.41 2.47
CA ASP A 89 11.02 24.58 3.73
C ASP A 89 11.56 23.63 4.80
N LEU A 90 11.73 22.35 4.45
CA LEU A 90 12.24 21.34 5.37
C LEU A 90 13.67 21.65 5.83
N LYS A 91 14.56 22.07 4.93
CA LYS A 91 15.94 22.45 5.27
C LYS A 91 16.05 23.65 6.20
N ARG A 92 15.06 24.56 6.18
CA ARG A 92 15.01 25.73 7.09
C ARG A 92 14.61 25.34 8.51
N HIS A 93 13.83 24.27 8.67
CA HIS A 93 13.19 23.93 9.95
C HIS A 93 13.71 22.64 10.60
N TYR A 94 14.37 21.78 9.85
CA TYR A 94 14.86 20.47 10.29
C TYR A 94 16.35 20.32 10.03
N ASN A 95 17.02 19.56 10.90
CA ASN A 95 18.44 19.24 10.75
C ASN A 95 18.67 18.11 9.72
N ALA A 96 17.67 17.24 9.53
CA ALA A 96 17.71 16.14 8.59
C ALA A 96 16.32 15.83 8.03
N VAL A 97 16.28 15.19 6.87
CA VAL A 97 15.06 14.75 6.20
C VAL A 97 15.24 13.30 5.74
N ILE A 98 14.26 12.44 6.02
CA ILE A 98 14.17 11.08 5.48
C ILE A 98 13.00 11.04 4.51
N PHE A 99 13.24 10.53 3.30
CA PHE A 99 12.17 10.21 2.34
C PHE A 99 11.81 8.73 2.45
N ALA A 100 10.58 8.47 2.87
CA ALA A 100 9.98 7.15 3.06
C ALA A 100 8.66 7.04 2.29
N THR A 101 8.62 7.62 1.07
CA THR A 101 7.41 7.79 0.24
C THR A 101 6.92 6.50 -0.42
N GLY A 102 7.72 5.43 -0.39
CA GLY A 102 7.40 4.17 -1.07
C GLY A 102 7.31 4.32 -2.59
N ALA A 103 6.64 3.34 -3.23
CA ALA A 103 6.36 3.32 -4.65
C ALA A 103 4.88 2.98 -4.85
N VAL A 104 4.10 3.95 -5.32
CA VAL A 104 2.63 3.85 -5.44
C VAL A 104 2.15 3.62 -6.87
N ARG A 105 3.06 3.63 -7.85
CA ARG A 105 2.73 3.48 -9.27
C ARG A 105 3.25 2.16 -9.81
N ASP A 106 2.52 1.59 -10.75
CA ASP A 106 2.94 0.41 -11.49
C ASP A 106 4.17 0.68 -12.37
N ALA A 107 4.92 -0.38 -12.64
CA ALA A 107 5.91 -0.36 -13.70
C ALA A 107 5.18 -0.45 -15.05
N THR A 108 5.49 0.47 -15.97
CA THR A 108 4.93 0.45 -17.32
C THR A 108 5.46 -0.74 -18.12
N LEU A 109 4.59 -1.36 -18.91
CA LEU A 109 4.95 -2.39 -19.88
C LEU A 109 4.99 -1.78 -21.28
N ASP A 110 6.13 -1.89 -21.96
CA ASP A 110 6.27 -1.43 -23.34
C ASP A 110 5.79 -2.51 -24.31
N ILE A 111 4.47 -2.65 -24.44
CA ILE A 111 3.81 -3.59 -25.34
C ILE A 111 2.63 -2.94 -26.09
N PRO A 112 2.36 -3.33 -27.34
CA PRO A 112 1.19 -2.86 -28.06
C PRO A 112 -0.11 -3.17 -27.29
N GLY A 113 -0.97 -2.16 -27.14
CA GLY A 113 -2.26 -2.30 -26.46
C GLY A 113 -2.22 -2.11 -24.94
N ILE A 114 -1.08 -1.71 -24.34
CA ILE A 114 -1.00 -1.47 -22.90
C ILE A 114 -1.98 -0.38 -22.40
N ASP A 115 -2.30 0.59 -23.26
CA ASP A 115 -3.26 1.67 -22.97
C ASP A 115 -4.68 1.40 -23.52
N ALA A 116 -4.97 0.17 -23.95
CA ALA A 116 -6.30 -0.19 -24.46
C ALA A 116 -7.36 -0.14 -23.34
N GLU A 117 -8.62 0.08 -23.71
CA GLU A 117 -9.73 -0.06 -22.78
C GLU A 117 -9.74 -1.46 -22.15
N GLY A 118 -9.87 -1.53 -20.83
CA GLY A 118 -9.79 -2.79 -20.09
C GLY A 118 -8.37 -3.20 -19.65
N SER A 119 -7.33 -2.44 -20.04
CA SER A 119 -5.96 -2.61 -19.56
C SER A 119 -5.68 -1.68 -18.40
N TYR A 120 -5.30 -2.23 -17.24
CA TYR A 120 -5.12 -1.49 -15.99
C TYR A 120 -3.85 -1.89 -15.27
N GLY A 121 -3.31 -0.95 -14.47
CA GLY A 121 -2.23 -1.23 -13.54
C GLY A 121 -2.70 -2.11 -12.37
N ALA A 122 -1.78 -2.90 -11.81
CA ALA A 122 -2.07 -3.70 -10.64
C ALA A 122 -2.32 -2.82 -9.41
N ALA A 123 -1.55 -1.74 -9.25
CA ALA A 123 -1.72 -0.78 -8.17
C ALA A 123 -3.07 -0.06 -8.24
N ASP A 124 -3.64 0.16 -9.43
CA ASP A 124 -4.96 0.78 -9.59
C ASP A 124 -6.06 -0.12 -9.01
N PHE A 125 -6.05 -1.41 -9.35
CA PHE A 125 -7.04 -2.37 -8.85
C PHE A 125 -6.90 -2.58 -7.33
N VAL A 126 -5.66 -2.67 -6.84
CA VAL A 126 -5.36 -2.76 -5.41
C VAL A 126 -5.86 -1.52 -4.66
N SER A 127 -5.54 -0.33 -5.17
CA SER A 127 -6.00 0.93 -4.58
C SER A 127 -7.52 1.00 -4.52
N TRP A 128 -8.21 0.49 -5.54
CA TRP A 128 -9.67 0.41 -5.54
C TRP A 128 -10.20 -0.52 -4.43
N PHE A 129 -9.72 -1.77 -4.37
CA PHE A 129 -10.28 -2.74 -3.42
C PHE A 129 -9.90 -2.42 -1.96
N ASP A 130 -8.78 -1.75 -1.72
CA ASP A 130 -8.37 -1.28 -0.38
C ASP A 130 -8.92 0.11 -0.04
N GLY A 131 -9.72 0.71 -0.93
CA GLY A 131 -10.42 1.97 -0.65
C GLY A 131 -9.50 3.17 -0.50
N HIS A 132 -8.45 3.25 -1.33
CA HIS A 132 -7.59 4.43 -1.42
C HIS A 132 -8.44 5.68 -1.74
N PRO A 133 -8.27 6.81 -1.03
CA PRO A 133 -9.16 7.97 -1.16
C PRO A 133 -9.06 8.67 -2.52
N ASP A 134 -7.91 8.60 -3.18
CA ASP A 134 -7.66 9.30 -4.45
C ASP A 134 -8.03 8.51 -5.72
N VAL A 135 -8.64 7.33 -5.58
CA VAL A 135 -9.08 6.52 -6.74
C VAL A 135 -10.61 6.41 -6.80
N PRO A 136 -11.18 6.14 -7.99
CA PRO A 136 -12.62 5.95 -8.14
C PRO A 136 -13.16 4.89 -7.18
N ARG A 137 -14.40 5.09 -6.68
CA ARG A 137 -15.08 4.13 -5.80
C ARG A 137 -15.64 2.91 -6.54
N THR A 138 -15.67 2.95 -7.86
CA THR A 138 -16.20 1.88 -8.72
C THR A 138 -15.11 1.34 -9.62
N TRP A 139 -15.15 0.04 -9.89
CA TRP A 139 -14.28 -0.61 -10.87
C TRP A 139 -15.11 -1.22 -12.00
N PRO A 140 -14.69 -1.08 -13.27
CA PRO A 140 -15.42 -1.62 -14.43
C PRO A 140 -15.23 -3.14 -14.56
N LEU A 141 -15.75 -3.90 -13.59
CA LEU A 141 -15.64 -5.35 -13.53
C LEU A 141 -16.75 -6.03 -14.37
N THR A 142 -16.69 -5.91 -15.69
CA THR A 142 -17.72 -6.41 -16.62
C THR A 142 -17.30 -7.63 -17.44
N ALA A 143 -16.02 -7.99 -17.42
CA ALA A 143 -15.48 -9.11 -18.18
C ALA A 143 -15.70 -10.45 -17.47
N GLN A 144 -15.94 -11.52 -18.23
CA GLN A 144 -16.00 -12.89 -17.69
C GLN A 144 -14.62 -13.51 -17.49
N SER A 145 -13.64 -13.11 -18.31
CA SER A 145 -12.27 -13.62 -18.24
C SER A 145 -11.29 -12.47 -18.05
N VAL A 146 -10.39 -12.61 -17.07
CA VAL A 146 -9.39 -11.59 -16.73
C VAL A 146 -7.98 -12.19 -16.86
N ALA A 147 -7.08 -11.43 -17.50
CA ALA A 147 -5.67 -11.76 -17.57
C ALA A 147 -4.88 -10.94 -16.54
N VAL A 148 -4.09 -11.61 -15.70
CA VAL A 148 -3.15 -10.98 -14.77
C VAL A 148 -1.73 -11.26 -15.24
N VAL A 149 -0.98 -10.21 -15.56
CA VAL A 149 0.41 -10.34 -16.06
C VAL A 149 1.39 -10.15 -14.91
N GLY A 150 2.00 -11.25 -14.45
CA GLY A 150 2.98 -11.25 -13.37
C GLY A 150 2.93 -12.52 -12.52
N ASN A 151 4.05 -12.85 -11.86
CA ASN A 151 4.13 -13.98 -10.92
C ASN A 151 4.70 -13.55 -9.55
N GLY A 152 4.31 -12.38 -9.05
CA GLY A 152 4.60 -11.92 -7.69
C GLY A 152 3.37 -12.05 -6.78
N ASN A 153 3.53 -11.76 -5.48
CA ASN A 153 2.41 -11.83 -4.52
C ASN A 153 1.24 -10.92 -4.92
N VAL A 154 1.50 -9.69 -5.40
CA VAL A 154 0.44 -8.79 -5.87
C VAL A 154 -0.40 -9.42 -6.99
N ALA A 155 0.21 -10.16 -7.92
CA ALA A 155 -0.55 -10.86 -8.95
C ALA A 155 -1.48 -11.93 -8.35
N LEU A 156 -1.04 -12.63 -7.29
CA LEU A 156 -1.87 -13.59 -6.58
C LEU A 156 -2.95 -12.92 -5.76
N ASP A 157 -2.70 -11.74 -5.18
CA ASP A 157 -3.69 -10.96 -4.45
C ASP A 157 -4.84 -10.54 -5.36
N ILE A 158 -4.51 -9.97 -6.51
CA ILE A 158 -5.50 -9.63 -7.54
C ILE A 158 -6.28 -10.87 -7.98
N THR A 159 -5.56 -11.97 -8.26
CA THR A 159 -6.18 -13.23 -8.68
C THR A 159 -7.16 -13.75 -7.64
N ARG A 160 -6.78 -13.71 -6.37
CA ARG A 160 -7.60 -14.20 -5.26
C ARG A 160 -8.81 -13.31 -5.01
N ILE A 161 -8.66 -11.99 -5.06
CA ILE A 161 -9.78 -11.04 -4.94
C ILE A 161 -10.80 -11.24 -6.08
N LEU A 162 -10.32 -11.49 -7.31
CA LEU A 162 -11.20 -11.75 -8.46
C LEU A 162 -11.89 -13.12 -8.40
N ALA A 163 -11.24 -14.14 -7.82
CA ALA A 163 -11.73 -15.51 -7.82
C ALA A 163 -12.56 -15.90 -6.56
N LYS A 164 -12.37 -15.19 -5.44
CA LYS A 164 -13.03 -15.50 -4.17
C LYS A 164 -14.51 -15.08 -4.17
N HIS A 165 -15.36 -15.81 -3.45
CA HIS A 165 -16.73 -15.38 -3.24
C HIS A 165 -16.76 -14.11 -2.39
N ALA A 166 -17.49 -13.08 -2.84
CA ALA A 166 -17.56 -11.80 -2.13
C ALA A 166 -18.00 -11.95 -0.66
N ASP A 167 -18.88 -12.91 -0.36
CA ASP A 167 -19.37 -13.16 1.01
C ASP A 167 -18.25 -13.63 1.97
N ASP A 168 -17.23 -14.32 1.45
CA ASP A 168 -16.08 -14.77 2.24
C ASP A 168 -15.19 -13.60 2.70
N LEU A 169 -15.38 -12.41 2.11
CA LEU A 169 -14.66 -11.19 2.47
C LEU A 169 -15.41 -10.36 3.53
N LEU A 170 -16.69 -10.63 3.81
CA LEU A 170 -17.48 -9.89 4.81
C LEU A 170 -16.90 -9.88 6.24
N PRO A 171 -16.14 -10.90 6.71
CA PRO A 171 -15.45 -10.84 7.99
C PRO A 171 -14.23 -9.90 8.01
N THR A 172 -13.80 -9.40 6.86
CA THR A 172 -12.63 -8.51 6.71
C THR A 172 -13.05 -7.04 6.74
N GLU A 173 -12.10 -6.11 6.54
CA GLU A 173 -12.38 -4.68 6.40
C GLU A 173 -12.75 -4.26 4.96
N ILE A 174 -13.22 -5.21 4.13
CA ILE A 174 -13.63 -4.91 2.74
C ILE A 174 -14.60 -3.72 2.69
N PRO A 175 -14.35 -2.69 1.85
CA PRO A 175 -15.28 -1.60 1.67
C PRO A 175 -16.59 -2.08 1.04
N ALA A 176 -17.74 -1.55 1.48
CA ALA A 176 -19.06 -1.96 0.98
C ALA A 176 -19.17 -1.83 -0.56
N ASN A 177 -18.65 -0.76 -1.16
CA ASN A 177 -18.65 -0.59 -2.62
C ASN A 177 -17.83 -1.66 -3.36
N VAL A 178 -16.79 -2.19 -2.73
CA VAL A 178 -15.95 -3.25 -3.29
C VAL A 178 -16.67 -4.58 -3.18
N TYR A 179 -17.28 -4.87 -2.02
CA TYR A 179 -18.14 -6.04 -1.84
C TYR A 179 -19.24 -6.12 -2.89
N GLU A 180 -20.00 -5.04 -3.10
CA GLU A 180 -21.07 -5.00 -4.10
C GLU A 180 -20.52 -5.21 -5.52
N GLY A 181 -19.37 -4.61 -5.85
CA GLY A 181 -18.71 -4.78 -7.13
C GLY A 181 -18.27 -6.23 -7.39
N LEU A 182 -17.69 -6.88 -6.39
CA LEU A 182 -17.28 -8.30 -6.47
C LEU A 182 -18.50 -9.23 -6.50
N LYS A 183 -19.57 -8.92 -5.77
CA LYS A 183 -20.80 -9.72 -5.73
C LYS A 183 -21.51 -9.74 -7.09
N ALA A 184 -21.47 -8.62 -7.81
CA ALA A 184 -22.04 -8.48 -9.16
C ALA A 184 -21.08 -8.93 -10.28
N SER A 185 -19.84 -9.31 -9.95
CA SER A 185 -18.80 -9.69 -10.91
C SER A 185 -19.24 -10.88 -11.79
N PRO A 186 -19.14 -10.77 -13.12
CA PRO A 186 -19.38 -11.90 -14.02
C PRO A 186 -18.12 -12.76 -14.24
N VAL A 187 -17.01 -12.47 -13.54
CA VAL A 187 -15.73 -13.18 -13.71
C VAL A 187 -15.89 -14.65 -13.34
N THR A 188 -15.51 -15.53 -14.27
CA THR A 188 -15.44 -16.98 -14.09
C THR A 188 -14.01 -17.50 -14.23
N ASP A 189 -13.17 -16.80 -14.99
CA ASP A 189 -11.83 -17.26 -15.34
C ASP A 189 -10.79 -16.17 -15.06
N VAL A 190 -9.77 -16.51 -14.29
CA VAL A 190 -8.61 -15.64 -14.05
C VAL A 190 -7.35 -16.35 -14.53
N HIS A 191 -6.68 -15.78 -15.53
CA HIS A 191 -5.49 -16.34 -16.13
C HIS A 191 -4.25 -15.58 -15.67
N VAL A 192 -3.33 -16.26 -14.98
CA VAL A 192 -2.07 -15.66 -14.51
C VAL A 192 -0.94 -15.98 -15.49
N PHE A 193 -0.39 -14.94 -16.11
CA PHE A 193 0.66 -15.06 -17.12
C PHE A 193 2.03 -14.74 -16.55
N GLY A 194 2.96 -15.66 -16.80
CA GLY A 194 4.37 -15.52 -16.44
C GLY A 194 5.28 -15.45 -17.65
N ARG A 195 6.21 -14.49 -17.68
CA ARG A 195 7.24 -14.42 -18.74
C ARG A 195 8.36 -15.48 -18.60
N ARG A 196 8.42 -16.19 -17.48
CA ARG A 196 9.44 -17.22 -17.16
C ARG A 196 8.75 -18.45 -16.57
N GLY A 197 9.52 -19.52 -16.35
CA GLY A 197 9.02 -20.76 -15.80
C GLY A 197 8.79 -20.76 -14.28
N PRO A 198 8.24 -21.87 -13.75
CA PRO A 198 7.91 -22.02 -12.33
C PRO A 198 9.09 -21.81 -11.37
N ALA A 199 10.32 -22.11 -11.79
CA ALA A 199 11.52 -21.90 -10.97
C ALA A 199 11.86 -20.42 -10.75
N GLN A 200 11.24 -19.49 -11.49
CA GLN A 200 11.51 -18.05 -11.42
C GLN A 200 10.35 -17.20 -10.87
N VAL A 201 9.34 -17.86 -10.29
CA VAL A 201 8.23 -17.18 -9.61
C VAL A 201 8.75 -16.34 -8.44
N LYS A 202 8.02 -15.27 -8.14
CA LYS A 202 8.34 -14.30 -7.08
C LYS A 202 7.30 -14.27 -5.98
N PHE A 203 6.18 -14.98 -6.15
CA PHE A 203 5.27 -15.23 -5.06
C PHE A 203 5.86 -16.24 -4.06
N THR A 204 5.39 -16.17 -2.83
CA THR A 204 5.80 -17.08 -1.76
C THR A 204 4.84 -18.26 -1.63
N PRO A 205 5.28 -19.41 -1.06
CA PRO A 205 4.45 -20.62 -1.02
C PRO A 205 3.14 -20.48 -0.23
N LEU A 206 3.10 -19.59 0.77
CA LEU A 206 1.90 -19.34 1.58
C LEU A 206 0.79 -18.74 0.71
N GLU A 207 1.11 -17.72 -0.07
CA GLU A 207 0.20 -16.97 -0.94
C GLU A 207 -0.32 -17.83 -2.09
N LEU A 208 0.51 -18.76 -2.60
CA LEU A 208 0.06 -19.73 -3.59
C LEU A 208 -0.98 -20.69 -3.01
N ARG A 209 -0.77 -21.15 -1.77
CA ARG A 209 -1.67 -22.11 -1.10
C ARG A 209 -3.04 -21.50 -0.80
N GLU A 210 -3.13 -20.18 -0.67
CA GLU A 210 -4.39 -19.47 -0.40
C GLU A 210 -5.33 -19.38 -1.62
N LEU A 211 -4.92 -19.84 -2.81
CA LEU A 211 -5.77 -19.89 -4.00
C LEU A 211 -6.68 -21.13 -4.08
N GLY A 212 -6.48 -22.14 -3.23
CA GLY A 212 -7.23 -23.40 -3.23
C GLY A 212 -6.57 -24.50 -2.41
#